data_AF-A0A0H2R6T3-F1
#
_entry.id   AF-A0A0H2R6T3-F1
#
_cell.length_a   1.000
_cell.length_b   1.000
_cell.length_c   1.000
_cell.angle_alpha   90.00
_cell.angle_beta   90.00
_cell.angle_gamma   90.00
#
_symmetry.space_group_name_H-M   'P 1'
#
loop_
_entity.id
_entity.type
_entity.pdbx_description
1 polymer ?
#
loop_
_entity_poly.entity_id
_entity_poly.type
_entity_poly.pdbx_seq_one_letter_code
_entity_poly.pdbx_strand_id
1 'polypeptide(L)'
;MHFAGSPMTELNETLILMYHKPTPPSYGTHDFEDPNVARAYPGLMGLHIVLMSTAFFVVLPMGIALRSAKHSLHGASVVAFYALCALGIASSMLYRKLTPNMYEGAVHAKQGYFVLFIAAALTTIDAFSALRRIYRYVFAVRAGERDFSLGSLWRTLLGSQVEFDDSVNASGHEYTGLIVEDPEEIDMDPQDVKLSDLHQQTEARNDETRRWANNMRELHRQHRQRSSEWRASAASDRTLFQSGSLSPRSHHSDDTLQDLAASSPGKHFRDNVPRWRRVGRVAFATVERALVFFGYMQVLTGLVTYTGICRDSYVNVCLAHIIKGGIFWCYGLVTFARFLGSFADVGWSWNVAPRPDGNNSLVSAEFVECLVIFVYGITNTWMERFGVAPGSPFTSKEIQHIGIAVMFWFAGLVGMGIESRRIRDWMSAPVSAAYSQHSSLSTSPSPPSSYRASFNPFPALVIGVTGAAMSAHAQAYVFQMQIHVLWGNLLAAFAILRWLTYFFVWLGPPKSVMPGRPPTEALASFFLACGGLMFQMSTEEITIAAMRRGHADQMMFLNVAVAFTCFAFCWVLGVVAFKGWLMARAVRSTSSRTSS
;
A
#
# COMPACT_ATOMS: atom_id res chain seq x y z
N MET A 1 28.64 -8.50 -22.62
CA MET A 1 28.96 -9.25 -23.86
C MET A 1 27.96 -8.87 -24.97
N HIS A 2 28.42 -8.44 -26.15
CA HIS A 2 27.55 -8.37 -27.35
C HIS A 2 27.71 -9.68 -28.10
N PHE A 3 26.73 -10.58 -28.01
CA PHE A 3 26.76 -11.81 -28.79
C PHE A 3 25.94 -11.56 -30.07
N ALA A 4 26.62 -11.45 -31.21
CA ALA A 4 26.01 -11.29 -32.53
C ALA A 4 25.66 -12.64 -33.19
N GLY A 5 25.79 -13.75 -32.46
CA GLY A 5 25.50 -15.13 -32.92
C GLY A 5 24.31 -15.77 -32.21
N SER A 6 24.07 -17.05 -32.48
CA SER A 6 23.06 -17.85 -31.77
C SER A 6 23.42 -18.00 -30.28
N PRO A 7 22.45 -17.90 -29.36
CA PRO A 7 22.69 -18.01 -27.91
C PRO A 7 23.41 -19.33 -27.57
N MET A 8 24.39 -19.26 -26.68
CA MET A 8 25.17 -20.43 -26.26
C MET A 8 24.35 -21.31 -25.31
N THR A 9 24.42 -22.62 -25.50
CA THR A 9 23.80 -23.63 -24.62
C THR A 9 24.72 -24.04 -23.48
N GLU A 10 26.03 -24.05 -23.72
CA GLU A 10 27.05 -24.46 -22.75
C GLU A 10 27.88 -23.28 -22.27
N LEU A 11 28.38 -23.41 -21.05
CA LEU A 11 29.21 -22.40 -20.42
C LEU A 11 30.63 -22.46 -20.99
N ASN A 12 31.08 -21.35 -21.59
CA ASN A 12 32.47 -21.21 -22.01
C ASN A 12 33.24 -20.30 -21.05
N GLU A 13 33.97 -20.91 -20.12
CA GLU A 13 34.75 -20.19 -19.10
C GLU A 13 35.84 -19.31 -19.71
N THR A 14 36.45 -19.73 -20.82
CA THR A 14 37.49 -18.94 -21.50
C THR A 14 36.90 -17.64 -22.06
N LEU A 15 35.71 -17.70 -22.66
CA LEU A 15 35.01 -16.52 -23.16
C LEU A 15 34.60 -15.58 -22.03
N ILE A 16 34.17 -16.10 -20.88
CA ILE A 16 33.85 -15.28 -19.71
C ILE A 16 35.09 -14.53 -19.24
N LEU A 17 36.23 -15.23 -19.13
CA LEU A 17 37.50 -14.65 -18.66
C LEU A 17 38.11 -13.62 -19.63
N MET A 18 37.71 -13.61 -20.91
CA MET A 18 38.11 -12.55 -21.85
C MET A 18 37.49 -11.19 -21.51
N TYR A 19 36.29 -11.17 -20.92
CA TYR A 19 35.54 -9.95 -20.63
C TYR A 19 35.39 -9.66 -19.14
N HIS A 20 35.58 -10.65 -18.28
CA HIS A 20 35.35 -10.57 -16.85
C HIS A 20 36.51 -11.19 -16.06
N LYS A 21 36.80 -10.62 -14.89
CA LYS A 21 37.79 -11.20 -13.97
C LYS A 21 37.24 -12.48 -13.33
N PRO A 22 38.11 -13.41 -12.91
CA PRO A 22 37.69 -14.55 -12.10
C PRO A 22 36.90 -14.10 -10.88
N THR A 23 35.79 -14.78 -10.58
CA THR A 23 34.96 -14.48 -9.41
C THR A 23 35.75 -14.77 -8.12
N PRO A 24 36.03 -13.75 -7.29
CA PRO A 24 36.76 -13.97 -6.05
C PRO A 24 35.90 -14.71 -5.02
N PRO A 25 36.51 -15.41 -4.04
CA PRO A 25 35.77 -16.12 -3.01
C PRO A 25 34.85 -15.16 -2.23
N SER A 26 33.71 -15.67 -1.79
CA SER A 26 32.70 -14.95 -1.01
C SER A 26 32.60 -15.50 0.40
N TYR A 27 31.84 -14.82 1.26
CA TYR A 27 31.54 -15.33 2.60
C TYR A 27 30.79 -16.67 2.53
N GLY A 28 29.86 -16.81 1.57
CA GLY A 28 29.15 -18.08 1.34
C GLY A 28 30.08 -19.22 0.92
N THR A 29 31.05 -18.97 0.02
CA THR A 29 32.02 -20.01 -0.37
C THR A 29 32.97 -20.35 0.78
N HIS A 30 33.39 -19.36 1.57
CA HIS A 30 34.22 -19.60 2.76
C HIS A 30 33.51 -20.44 3.83
N ASP A 31 32.23 -20.18 4.05
CA ASP A 31 31.48 -20.83 5.13
C ASP A 31 30.99 -22.24 4.78
N PHE A 32 30.84 -22.56 3.48
CA PHE A 32 30.24 -23.83 3.05
C PHE A 32 31.02 -24.64 2.00
N GLU A 33 31.89 -24.01 1.20
CA GLU A 33 32.47 -24.64 0.01
C GLU A 33 34.00 -24.83 0.11
N ASP A 34 34.72 -24.01 0.87
CA ASP A 34 36.18 -24.09 0.97
C ASP A 34 36.62 -25.15 2.01
N PRO A 35 37.22 -26.29 1.58
CA PRO A 35 37.66 -27.33 2.49
C PRO A 35 38.88 -26.95 3.33
N ASN A 36 39.57 -25.84 3.00
CA ASN A 36 40.78 -25.40 3.69
C ASN A 36 40.50 -24.52 4.92
N VAL A 37 39.23 -24.22 5.20
CA VAL A 37 38.83 -23.36 6.32
C VAL A 37 38.75 -24.19 7.60
N ALA A 38 39.71 -23.99 8.51
CA ALA A 38 39.78 -24.75 9.76
C ALA A 38 38.63 -24.47 10.74
N ARG A 39 38.05 -23.25 10.71
CA ARG A 39 36.90 -22.85 11.53
C ARG A 39 36.02 -21.84 10.79
N ALA A 40 34.82 -22.27 10.40
CA ALA A 40 33.78 -21.39 9.86
C ALA A 40 32.72 -21.08 10.95
N TYR A 41 32.09 -19.91 10.86
CA TYR A 41 31.06 -19.46 11.83
C TYR A 41 29.74 -19.07 11.15
N PRO A 42 29.13 -19.92 10.29
CA PRO A 42 27.90 -19.59 9.58
C PRO A 42 26.73 -19.28 10.52
N GLY A 43 26.72 -19.86 11.72
CA GLY A 43 25.69 -19.60 12.74
C GLY A 43 25.62 -18.14 13.20
N LEU A 44 26.75 -17.42 13.25
CA LEU A 44 26.76 -16.00 13.63
C LEU A 44 26.12 -15.13 12.54
N MET A 45 26.40 -15.44 11.27
CA MET A 45 25.77 -14.77 10.13
C MET A 45 24.28 -15.12 10.06
N GLY A 46 23.91 -16.38 10.25
CA GLY A 46 22.51 -16.81 10.33
C GLY A 46 21.75 -16.07 11.45
N LEU A 47 22.36 -15.93 12.62
CA LEU A 47 21.79 -15.17 13.73
C LEU A 47 21.61 -13.69 13.37
N HIS A 48 22.59 -13.05 12.72
CA HIS A 48 22.46 -11.69 12.21
C HIS A 48 21.26 -11.55 11.25
N ILE A 49 21.16 -12.43 10.26
CA ILE A 49 20.09 -12.41 9.26
C ILE A 49 18.72 -12.57 9.92
N VAL A 50 18.56 -13.54 10.82
CA VAL A 50 17.29 -13.80 11.51
C VAL A 50 16.91 -12.61 12.39
N LEU A 51 17.81 -12.12 13.25
CA LEU A 51 17.52 -11.02 14.16
C LEU A 51 17.16 -9.72 13.42
N MET A 52 17.93 -9.37 12.39
CA MET A 52 17.67 -8.16 11.60
C MET A 52 16.41 -8.30 10.76
N SER A 53 16.15 -9.47 10.18
CA SER A 53 14.91 -9.71 9.41
C SER A 53 13.68 -9.67 10.32
N THR A 54 13.75 -10.26 11.52
CA THR A 54 12.67 -10.16 12.51
C THR A 54 12.45 -8.72 12.97
N ALA A 55 13.52 -7.94 13.18
CA ALA A 55 13.38 -6.53 13.55
C ALA A 55 12.64 -5.71 12.47
N PHE A 56 13.08 -5.79 11.21
CA PHE A 56 12.56 -4.94 10.13
C PHE A 56 11.28 -5.46 9.48
N PHE A 57 11.10 -6.77 9.34
CA PHE A 57 9.89 -7.31 8.72
C PHE A 57 8.82 -7.61 9.75
N VAL A 58 9.12 -8.04 10.97
CA VAL A 58 8.08 -8.40 11.95
C VAL A 58 7.79 -7.25 12.91
N VAL A 59 8.78 -6.85 13.72
CA VAL A 59 8.57 -5.93 14.83
C VAL A 59 8.25 -4.52 14.34
N LEU A 60 8.92 -4.04 13.29
CA LEU A 60 8.69 -2.70 12.74
C LEU A 60 7.26 -2.54 12.17
N PRO A 61 6.74 -3.39 11.26
CA PRO A 61 5.35 -3.28 10.79
C PRO A 61 4.32 -3.45 11.90
N MET A 62 4.57 -4.33 12.87
CA MET A 62 3.72 -4.44 14.07
C MET A 62 3.73 -3.14 14.88
N GLY A 63 4.89 -2.51 15.06
CA GLY A 63 5.05 -1.23 15.74
C GLY A 63 4.29 -0.10 15.05
N ILE A 64 4.34 -0.05 13.71
CA ILE A 64 3.57 0.91 12.89
C ILE A 64 2.07 0.66 13.03
N ALA A 65 1.62 -0.61 13.03
CA ALA A 65 0.22 -0.96 13.24
C ALA A 65 -0.28 -0.56 14.64
N LEU A 66 0.51 -0.84 15.68
CA LEU A 66 0.23 -0.45 17.07
C LEU A 66 0.17 1.08 17.23
N ARG A 67 1.09 1.80 16.58
CA ARG A 67 1.08 3.27 16.53
C ARG A 67 -0.19 3.79 15.89
N SER A 68 -0.56 3.25 14.73
CA SER A 68 -1.77 3.63 14.02
C SER A 68 -3.01 3.45 14.92
N ALA A 69 -3.07 2.37 15.68
CA ALA A 69 -4.17 2.05 16.59
C ALA A 69 -4.12 2.80 17.94
N LYS A 70 -3.14 3.69 18.14
CA LYS A 70 -2.88 4.39 19.42
C LYS A 70 -2.77 3.43 20.61
N HIS A 71 -2.25 2.23 20.39
CA HIS A 71 -2.17 1.17 21.40
C HIS A 71 -0.98 1.38 22.35
N SER A 72 -1.16 1.10 23.65
CA SER A 72 -0.13 1.30 24.69
C SER A 72 1.14 0.47 24.46
N LEU A 73 1.01 -0.72 23.87
CA LEU A 73 2.15 -1.61 23.54
C LEU A 73 3.11 -1.06 22.47
N HIS A 74 2.82 0.09 21.84
CA HIS A 74 3.73 0.69 20.87
C HIS A 74 5.14 0.92 21.45
N GLY A 75 5.25 1.44 22.68
CA GLY A 75 6.55 1.65 23.33
C GLY A 75 7.36 0.36 23.50
N ALA A 76 6.70 -0.74 23.86
CA ALA A 76 7.35 -2.05 23.97
C ALA A 76 7.87 -2.56 22.63
N SER A 77 7.12 -2.33 21.53
CA SER A 77 7.57 -2.71 20.19
C SER A 77 8.83 -1.95 19.74
N VAL A 78 8.96 -0.67 20.11
CA VAL A 78 10.15 0.14 19.82
C VAL A 78 11.38 -0.39 20.58
N VAL A 79 11.22 -0.72 21.86
CA VAL A 79 12.32 -1.32 22.65
C VAL A 79 12.74 -2.67 22.07
N ALA A 80 11.77 -3.52 21.72
CA ALA A 80 12.04 -4.81 21.09
C ALA A 80 12.78 -4.66 19.75
N PHE A 81 12.40 -3.67 18.93
CA PHE A 81 13.06 -3.37 17.66
C PHE A 81 14.55 -3.06 17.87
N TYR A 82 14.89 -2.12 18.76
CA TYR A 82 16.29 -1.77 19.02
C TYR A 82 17.07 -2.89 19.71
N ALA A 83 16.45 -3.68 20.58
CA ALA A 83 17.10 -4.84 21.20
C ALA A 83 17.52 -5.87 20.14
N LEU A 84 16.63 -6.21 19.20
CA LEU A 84 16.93 -7.10 18.08
C LEU A 84 18.02 -6.52 17.17
N CYS A 85 17.95 -5.23 16.84
CA CYS A 85 19.00 -4.58 16.04
C CYS A 85 20.36 -4.60 16.73
N ALA A 86 20.41 -4.32 18.04
CA ALA A 86 21.66 -4.35 18.80
C ALA A 86 22.28 -5.75 18.83
N LEU A 87 21.47 -6.78 19.09
CA LEU A 87 21.92 -8.18 19.07
C LEU A 87 22.36 -8.61 17.66
N GLY A 88 21.64 -8.20 16.62
CA GLY A 88 21.99 -8.47 15.23
C GLY A 88 23.30 -7.80 14.81
N ILE A 89 23.54 -6.56 15.23
CA ILE A 89 24.83 -5.88 14.98
C ILE A 89 25.95 -6.58 15.74
N ALA A 90 25.73 -6.95 17.01
CA ALA A 90 26.72 -7.63 17.82
C ALA A 90 27.15 -8.97 17.20
N SER A 91 26.21 -9.78 16.70
CA SER A 91 26.54 -11.05 16.02
C SER A 91 27.32 -10.82 14.71
N SER A 92 26.96 -9.80 13.93
CA SER A 92 27.70 -9.43 12.71
C SER A 92 29.10 -8.90 13.01
N MET A 93 29.27 -8.08 14.04
CA MET A 93 30.58 -7.59 14.48
C MET A 93 31.48 -8.74 14.94
N LEU A 94 30.93 -9.71 15.66
CA LEU A 94 31.66 -10.90 16.07
C LEU A 94 32.08 -11.74 14.86
N TYR A 95 31.17 -11.98 13.91
CA TYR A 95 31.47 -12.68 12.66
C TYR A 95 32.61 -12.00 11.88
N ARG A 96 32.54 -10.67 11.68
CA ARG A 96 33.58 -9.91 10.98
C ARG A 96 34.94 -9.90 11.67
N LYS A 97 34.98 -10.15 12.98
CA LYS A 97 36.24 -10.27 13.74
C LYS A 97 36.86 -11.66 13.62
N LEU A 98 36.01 -12.69 13.48
CA LEU A 98 36.43 -14.09 13.39
C LEU A 98 36.70 -14.56 11.97
N THR A 99 36.06 -13.93 10.97
CA THR A 99 36.16 -14.29 9.55
C THR A 99 37.03 -13.27 8.81
N PRO A 100 37.95 -13.71 7.93
CA PRO A 100 38.70 -12.78 7.08
C PRO A 100 37.76 -11.96 6.18
N ASN A 101 38.17 -10.75 5.83
CA ASN A 101 37.35 -9.87 5.01
C ASN A 101 37.30 -10.35 3.55
N MET A 102 36.19 -10.97 3.15
CA MET A 102 36.01 -11.51 1.80
C MET A 102 35.41 -10.51 0.81
N TYR A 103 34.98 -9.33 1.26
CA TYR A 103 34.38 -8.30 0.39
C TYR A 103 34.93 -6.93 0.78
N GLU A 104 36.06 -6.55 0.17
CA GLU A 104 36.63 -5.22 0.33
C GLU A 104 35.71 -4.14 -0.23
N GLY A 105 35.53 -3.05 0.53
CA GLY A 105 34.66 -1.95 0.12
C GLY A 105 33.15 -2.20 0.23
N ALA A 106 32.71 -3.29 0.89
CA ALA A 106 31.29 -3.59 1.05
C ALA A 106 30.49 -2.40 1.64
N VAL A 107 29.41 -2.04 0.94
CA VAL A 107 28.57 -0.88 1.28
C VAL A 107 27.45 -1.22 2.27
N HIS A 108 27.13 -2.51 2.41
CA HIS A 108 26.05 -3.01 3.27
C HIS A 108 26.11 -2.43 4.70
N ALA A 109 27.25 -2.54 5.38
CA ALA A 109 27.38 -2.01 6.74
C ALA A 109 27.17 -0.49 6.83
N LYS A 110 27.72 0.28 5.87
CA LYS A 110 27.57 1.74 5.83
C LYS A 110 26.12 2.15 5.62
N GLN A 111 25.43 1.49 4.68
CA GLN A 111 24.01 1.72 4.45
C GLN A 111 23.15 1.26 5.63
N GLY A 112 23.48 0.14 6.28
CA GLY A 112 22.79 -0.35 7.46
C GLY A 112 22.83 0.66 8.61
N TYR A 113 23.99 1.23 8.91
CA TYR A 113 24.11 2.30 9.92
C TYR A 113 23.32 3.55 9.53
N PHE A 114 23.28 3.91 8.25
CA PHE A 114 22.46 5.02 7.77
C PHE A 114 20.96 4.77 7.95
N VAL A 115 20.46 3.58 7.65
CA VAL A 115 19.05 3.20 7.88
C VAL A 115 18.71 3.23 9.37
N LEU A 116 19.60 2.71 10.22
CA LEU A 116 19.42 2.77 11.67
C LEU A 116 19.46 4.20 12.21
N PHE A 117 20.28 5.07 11.62
CA PHE A 117 20.29 6.50 11.95
C PHE A 117 18.94 7.16 11.61
N ILE A 118 18.35 6.86 10.45
CA ILE A 118 16.99 7.36 10.11
C ILE A 118 15.95 6.85 11.11
N ALA A 119 15.99 5.56 11.46
CA ALA A 119 15.07 4.98 12.44
C ALA A 119 15.23 5.63 13.84
N ALA A 120 16.48 5.86 14.26
CA ALA A 120 16.82 6.56 15.49
C ALA A 120 16.31 8.00 15.45
N ALA A 121 16.51 8.73 14.35
CA ALA A 121 16.02 10.09 14.18
C ALA A 121 14.49 10.17 14.33
N LEU A 122 13.74 9.26 13.68
CA LEU A 122 12.27 9.20 13.85
C LEU A 122 11.89 8.92 15.32
N THR A 123 12.57 7.99 15.95
CA THR A 123 12.30 7.63 17.36
C THR A 123 12.64 8.80 18.30
N THR A 124 13.69 9.57 18.02
CA THR A 124 14.05 10.74 18.84
C THR A 124 13.00 11.84 18.75
N ILE A 125 12.39 12.05 17.58
CA ILE A 125 11.28 13.00 17.41
C ILE A 125 10.09 12.58 18.29
N ASP A 126 9.76 11.28 18.28
CA ASP A 126 8.69 10.75 19.14
C ASP A 126 9.05 10.84 20.62
N ALA A 127 10.28 10.47 20.99
CA ALA A 127 10.78 10.54 22.36
C ALA A 127 10.77 11.99 22.88
N PHE A 128 11.14 12.97 22.07
CA PHE A 128 11.08 14.39 22.44
C PHE A 128 9.64 14.83 22.72
N SER A 129 8.69 14.37 21.91
CA SER A 129 7.27 14.65 22.15
C SER A 129 6.78 14.03 23.46
N ALA A 130 7.24 12.82 23.80
CA ALA A 130 6.92 12.15 25.06
C ALA A 130 7.59 12.85 26.26
N LEU A 131 8.87 13.23 26.15
CA LEU A 131 9.61 13.96 27.18
C LEU A 131 8.96 15.31 27.50
N ARG A 132 8.48 16.04 26.49
CA ARG A 132 7.74 17.30 26.71
C ARG A 132 6.44 17.08 27.51
N ARG A 133 5.73 15.98 27.27
CA ARG A 133 4.53 15.61 28.05
C ARG A 133 4.88 15.29 29.49
N ILE A 134 5.96 14.54 29.71
CA ILE A 134 6.46 14.21 31.05
C ILE A 134 6.90 15.49 31.78
N TYR A 135 7.65 16.38 31.12
CA TYR A 135 8.07 17.65 31.71
C TYR A 135 6.87 18.51 32.12
N ARG A 136 5.85 18.64 31.26
CA ARG A 136 4.60 19.35 31.60
C ARG A 136 3.85 18.71 32.76
N TYR A 137 3.78 17.37 32.80
CA TYR A 137 3.16 16.65 33.92
C TYR A 137 3.91 16.91 35.23
N VAL A 138 5.24 16.80 35.21
CA VAL A 138 6.08 17.07 36.39
C VAL A 138 5.96 18.53 36.83
N PHE A 139 5.90 19.47 35.89
CA PHE A 139 5.69 20.89 36.19
C PHE A 139 4.31 21.15 36.82
N ALA A 140 3.25 20.54 36.30
CA ALA A 140 1.89 20.66 36.85
C ALA A 140 1.76 20.04 38.26
N VAL A 141 2.44 18.91 38.49
CA VAL A 141 2.55 18.30 39.84
C VAL A 141 3.33 19.21 40.79
N ARG A 142 4.44 19.81 40.32
CA ARG A 142 5.22 20.78 41.12
C ARG A 142 4.47 22.08 41.39
N ALA A 143 3.58 22.49 40.49
CA ALA A 143 2.71 23.65 40.65
C ALA A 143 1.51 23.40 41.59
N GLY A 144 1.33 22.17 42.08
CA GLY A 144 0.23 21.80 43.00
C GLY A 144 -1.13 21.62 42.32
N GLU A 145 -1.18 21.58 40.98
CA GLU A 145 -2.43 21.43 40.23
C GLU A 145 -2.91 19.96 40.15
N ARG A 146 -2.03 18.98 40.42
CA ARG A 146 -2.34 17.54 40.36
C ARG A 146 -1.51 16.73 41.36
N ASP A 147 -2.15 15.72 41.97
CA ASP A 147 -1.46 14.76 42.84
C ASP A 147 -0.55 13.81 42.03
N PHE A 148 0.62 13.50 42.60
CA PHE A 148 1.57 12.57 42.00
C PHE A 148 1.06 11.13 42.14
N SER A 149 0.80 10.47 41.01
CA SER A 149 0.45 9.05 40.98
C SER A 149 1.24 8.34 39.89
N LEU A 150 1.91 7.23 40.23
CA LEU A 150 2.65 6.41 39.26
C LEU A 150 1.74 5.92 38.12
N GLY A 151 0.49 5.58 38.42
CA GLY A 151 -0.50 5.22 37.40
C GLY A 151 -0.93 6.40 36.52
N SER A 152 -0.92 7.63 37.04
CA SER A 152 -1.15 8.85 36.27
C SER A 152 0.04 9.16 35.35
N LEU A 153 1.27 8.99 35.84
CA LEU A 153 2.49 9.18 35.06
C LEU A 153 2.57 8.13 33.95
N TRP A 154 2.30 6.86 34.25
CA TRP A 154 2.25 5.78 33.26
C TRP A 154 1.17 6.02 32.22
N ARG A 155 -0.03 6.49 32.63
CA ARG A 155 -1.10 6.92 31.72
C ARG A 155 -0.80 8.20 30.93
N THR A 156 0.16 9.02 31.35
CA THR A 156 0.58 10.22 30.61
C THR A 156 1.70 9.89 29.64
N LEU A 157 2.57 8.94 30.01
CA LEU A 157 3.68 8.44 29.20
C LEU A 157 3.18 7.49 28.09
N LEU A 158 2.21 6.64 28.41
CA LEU A 158 1.54 5.72 27.48
C LEU A 158 0.15 6.18 27.06
N GLY A 159 -0.28 7.33 27.58
CA GLY A 159 -1.48 8.02 27.15
C GLY A 159 -1.39 8.28 25.67
N SER A 160 -2.37 7.71 24.96
CA SER A 160 -2.69 7.95 23.57
C SER A 160 -2.34 9.37 23.17
N GLN A 161 -1.82 9.54 21.95
CA GLN A 161 -1.76 10.83 21.26
C GLN A 161 -3.13 11.54 21.30
N VAL A 162 -3.41 12.23 22.41
CA VAL A 162 -4.23 13.41 22.46
C VAL A 162 -3.19 14.48 22.22
N GLU A 163 -3.06 14.90 20.96
CA GLU A 163 -2.57 16.25 20.68
C GLU A 163 -3.48 17.15 21.51
N PHE A 164 -2.99 17.58 22.68
CA PHE A 164 -3.62 18.65 23.43
C PHE A 164 -3.39 19.90 22.58
N ASP A 165 -4.42 20.24 21.81
CA ASP A 165 -4.65 21.60 21.39
C ASP A 165 -4.74 22.46 22.66
N ASP A 166 -4.12 23.64 22.61
CA ASP A 166 -4.21 24.62 23.68
C ASP A 166 -5.63 25.22 23.65
N SER A 167 -6.60 24.55 24.26
CA SER A 167 -7.86 25.19 24.70
C SER A 167 -8.37 24.53 25.97
N VAL A 168 -8.16 25.24 27.07
CA VAL A 168 -8.86 24.99 28.33
C VAL A 168 -10.34 25.30 28.09
N ASN A 169 -11.21 24.36 28.45
CA ASN A 169 -12.69 24.40 28.40
C ASN A 169 -13.36 24.22 27.02
N ALA A 170 -13.52 22.96 26.61
CA ALA A 170 -14.77 22.50 26.01
C ALA A 170 -14.93 21.00 26.24
N SER A 171 -16.05 20.62 26.85
CA SER A 171 -16.54 19.28 27.09
C SER A 171 -16.57 18.42 25.82
N GLY A 172 -16.49 17.10 26.02
CA GLY A 172 -16.28 16.08 24.99
C GLY A 172 -17.35 15.96 23.89
N HIS A 173 -17.22 14.84 23.17
CA HIS A 173 -17.95 14.39 21.97
C HIS A 173 -17.21 14.61 20.64
N GLU A 174 -16.23 13.75 20.36
CA GLU A 174 -15.94 13.34 18.98
C GLU A 174 -16.88 12.16 18.65
N TYR A 175 -17.89 12.44 17.84
CA TYR A 175 -18.90 11.51 17.39
C TYR A 175 -18.31 10.53 16.36
N THR A 176 -18.14 9.28 16.79
CA THR A 176 -18.00 8.11 15.91
C THR A 176 -19.40 7.65 15.50
N GLY A 177 -19.90 8.14 14.36
CA GLY A 177 -21.16 7.68 13.78
C GLY A 177 -20.97 6.47 12.87
N LEU A 178 -21.49 5.31 13.29
CA LEU A 178 -22.26 4.35 12.49
C LEU A 178 -22.76 3.24 13.43
N ILE A 179 -23.80 3.56 14.20
CA ILE A 179 -24.75 2.60 14.73
C ILE A 179 -26.10 2.99 14.12
N VAL A 180 -26.71 2.06 13.40
CA VAL A 180 -28.11 2.14 13.00
C VAL A 180 -28.89 1.81 14.28
N GLU A 181 -29.43 2.83 14.94
CA GLU A 181 -30.49 2.65 15.92
C GLU A 181 -31.82 2.49 15.16
N ASP A 182 -32.54 1.42 15.47
CA ASP A 182 -33.95 1.26 15.06
C ASP A 182 -34.77 2.41 15.66
N PRO A 183 -35.77 2.97 14.93
CA PRO A 183 -36.53 4.10 15.45
C PRO A 183 -37.45 3.66 16.60
N GLU A 184 -37.16 4.14 17.81
CA GLU A 184 -38.07 4.11 18.96
C GLU A 184 -39.31 4.98 18.71
N GLU A 185 -40.46 4.44 19.09
CA GLU A 185 -41.78 5.07 19.04
C GLU A 185 -41.85 6.25 20.02
N ILE A 186 -42.21 7.44 19.52
CA ILE A 186 -42.61 8.57 20.37
C ILE A 186 -44.10 8.42 20.69
N ASP A 187 -44.40 8.01 21.92
CA ASP A 187 -45.73 8.12 22.52
C ASP A 187 -45.96 9.60 22.91
N MET A 188 -46.95 10.25 22.30
CA MET A 188 -47.43 11.57 22.74
C MET A 188 -48.76 11.42 23.48
N ASP A 189 -48.74 11.75 24.77
CA ASP A 189 -49.92 11.85 25.64
C ASP A 189 -50.69 13.15 25.33
N PRO A 190 -52.04 13.16 25.30
CA PRO A 190 -52.81 14.29 24.80
C PRO A 190 -53.14 15.29 25.92
N GLN A 191 -52.73 16.55 25.76
CA GLN A 191 -53.24 17.66 26.56
C GLN A 191 -54.29 18.47 25.80
N ASP A 192 -55.41 18.65 26.48
CA ASP A 192 -56.63 19.36 26.10
C ASP A 192 -56.41 20.80 25.60
N VAL A 193 -57.01 21.12 24.45
CA VAL A 193 -57.47 22.49 24.15
C VAL A 193 -58.86 22.41 23.49
N LYS A 194 -59.86 22.95 24.20
CA LYS A 194 -61.26 23.15 23.78
C LYS A 194 -61.41 24.33 22.80
N LEU A 195 -62.27 24.17 21.78
CA LEU A 195 -63.47 25.00 21.46
C LEU A 195 -64.02 24.53 20.08
N SER A 196 -65.14 23.81 20.04
CA SER A 196 -66.51 24.28 19.71
C SER A 196 -66.71 24.81 18.28
N ASP A 197 -67.41 24.03 17.42
CA ASP A 197 -68.75 24.39 16.93
C ASP A 197 -69.35 23.32 15.99
N LEU A 198 -70.56 22.88 16.36
CA LEU A 198 -71.74 22.53 15.55
C LEU A 198 -71.64 21.62 14.30
N HIS A 199 -72.18 20.40 14.51
CA HIS A 199 -73.28 19.78 13.77
C HIS A 199 -73.07 19.16 12.35
N GLN A 200 -73.08 17.82 12.35
CA GLN A 200 -74.06 16.96 11.67
C GLN A 200 -74.04 16.88 10.14
N GLN A 201 -73.44 15.81 9.60
CA GLN A 201 -74.09 14.79 8.75
C GLN A 201 -73.06 13.79 8.17
N THR A 202 -73.51 12.54 7.99
CA THR A 202 -72.90 11.46 7.19
C THR A 202 -72.16 10.34 7.95
N GLU A 203 -72.86 9.66 8.86
CA GLU A 203 -72.57 8.26 9.19
C GLU A 203 -73.25 7.33 8.17
N ALA A 204 -72.48 6.71 7.27
CA ALA A 204 -72.83 5.45 6.56
C ALA A 204 -71.72 4.93 5.61
N ARG A 205 -70.45 5.37 5.76
CA ARG A 205 -69.35 4.95 4.86
C ARG A 205 -68.02 4.78 5.61
N ASN A 206 -68.03 4.16 6.78
CA ASN A 206 -66.82 3.96 7.59
C ASN A 206 -66.63 2.53 8.11
N ASP A 207 -67.51 1.58 7.77
CA ASP A 207 -67.41 0.21 8.32
C ASP A 207 -66.64 -0.77 7.41
N GLU A 208 -66.63 -0.58 6.09
CA GLU A 208 -65.82 -1.41 5.17
C GLU A 208 -64.33 -1.05 5.21
N THR A 209 -63.99 0.23 5.32
CA THR A 209 -62.59 0.70 5.34
C THR A 209 -61.87 0.28 6.63
N ARG A 210 -62.59 0.21 7.76
CA ARG A 210 -62.05 -0.27 9.04
C ARG A 210 -61.79 -1.79 9.04
N ARG A 211 -62.66 -2.59 8.41
CA ARG A 211 -62.48 -4.04 8.30
C ARG A 211 -61.32 -4.39 7.36
N TRP A 212 -61.16 -3.65 6.27
CA TRP A 212 -60.02 -3.83 5.36
C TRP A 212 -58.68 -3.48 6.03
N ALA A 213 -58.62 -2.37 6.79
CA ALA A 213 -57.42 -1.95 7.51
C ALA A 213 -56.99 -2.93 8.61
N ASN A 214 -57.94 -3.57 9.29
CA ASN A 214 -57.63 -4.57 10.33
C ASN A 214 -57.13 -5.89 9.73
N ASN A 215 -57.69 -6.35 8.61
CA ASN A 215 -57.21 -7.56 7.92
C ASN A 215 -55.79 -7.39 7.35
N MET A 216 -55.44 -6.20 6.84
CA MET A 216 -54.10 -5.94 6.30
C MET A 216 -53.01 -5.98 7.38
N ARG A 217 -53.34 -5.56 8.61
CA ARG A 217 -52.42 -5.55 9.76
C ARG A 217 -52.16 -6.97 10.31
N GLU A 218 -53.17 -7.83 10.30
CA GLU A 218 -53.04 -9.23 10.72
C GLU A 218 -52.12 -10.01 9.76
N LEU A 219 -52.26 -9.77 8.45
CA LEU A 219 -51.43 -10.41 7.41
C LEU A 219 -49.95 -10.01 7.50
N HIS A 220 -49.67 -8.76 7.87
CA HIS A 220 -48.29 -8.27 8.06
C HIS A 220 -47.63 -8.81 9.33
N ARG A 221 -48.39 -9.13 10.38
CA ARG A 221 -47.86 -9.78 11.60
C ARG A 221 -47.47 -11.23 11.35
N GLN A 222 -48.28 -12.00 10.61
CA GLN A 222 -47.96 -13.39 10.28
C GLN A 222 -46.72 -13.53 9.37
N HIS A 223 -46.50 -12.59 8.45
CA HIS A 223 -45.29 -12.59 7.60
C HIS A 223 -43.99 -12.25 8.36
N ARG A 224 -44.06 -11.47 9.46
CA ARG A 224 -42.88 -11.17 10.30
C ARG A 224 -42.46 -12.34 11.17
N GLN A 225 -43.40 -13.11 11.73
CA GLN A 225 -43.04 -14.26 12.57
C GLN A 225 -42.37 -15.38 11.76
N ARG A 226 -42.82 -15.63 10.52
CA ARG A 226 -42.27 -16.67 9.63
C ARG A 226 -40.90 -16.37 9.01
N SER A 227 -40.43 -15.12 9.05
CA SER A 227 -39.13 -14.72 8.47
C SER A 227 -37.98 -14.69 9.47
N SER A 228 -38.25 -14.95 10.75
CA SER A 228 -37.25 -14.92 11.83
C SER A 228 -36.54 -16.25 12.11
N GLU A 229 -37.04 -17.39 11.60
CA GLU A 229 -36.49 -18.72 11.88
C GLU A 229 -35.39 -19.21 10.91
N TRP A 230 -35.05 -18.45 9.84
CA TRP A 230 -34.14 -18.92 8.77
C TRP A 230 -32.75 -18.24 8.72
N ARG A 231 -32.23 -17.66 9.82
CA ARG A 231 -30.87 -17.05 9.82
C ARG A 231 -29.81 -17.70 10.69
N ALA A 232 -30.03 -18.93 11.14
CA ALA A 232 -29.00 -19.73 11.80
C ALA A 232 -28.56 -20.90 10.92
N SER A 233 -27.85 -20.64 9.81
CA SER A 233 -26.88 -21.58 9.21
C SER A 233 -26.18 -21.01 7.97
N ALA A 234 -24.84 -21.12 8.00
CA ALA A 234 -23.91 -21.43 6.92
C ALA A 234 -24.04 -20.81 5.50
N ALA A 235 -22.96 -20.14 5.11
CA ALA A 235 -22.14 -20.41 3.92
C ALA A 235 -22.77 -20.73 2.53
N SER A 236 -22.07 -20.19 1.52
CA SER A 236 -21.98 -20.60 0.11
C SER A 236 -22.90 -19.94 -0.93
N ASP A 237 -22.24 -19.42 -1.96
CA ASP A 237 -22.58 -19.32 -3.37
C ASP A 237 -24.05 -19.48 -3.80
N ARG A 238 -24.56 -18.49 -4.55
CA ARG A 238 -24.72 -18.63 -6.01
C ARG A 238 -25.43 -17.43 -6.63
N THR A 239 -24.85 -16.98 -7.74
CA THR A 239 -25.50 -16.27 -8.84
C THR A 239 -26.73 -17.04 -9.34
N LEU A 240 -27.84 -16.34 -9.62
CA LEU A 240 -28.70 -16.66 -10.76
C LEU A 240 -29.61 -15.47 -11.11
N PHE A 241 -29.58 -15.14 -12.39
CA PHE A 241 -30.48 -14.24 -13.06
C PHE A 241 -31.92 -14.76 -12.96
N GLN A 242 -32.87 -13.87 -12.64
CA GLN A 242 -34.24 -14.02 -13.10
C GLN A 242 -34.74 -12.67 -13.62
N SER A 243 -35.00 -12.67 -14.93
CA SER A 243 -35.59 -11.59 -15.70
C SER A 243 -37.09 -11.46 -15.39
N GLY A 244 -37.59 -10.23 -15.42
CA GLY A 244 -39.04 -9.98 -15.36
C GLY A 244 -39.42 -8.55 -14.99
N SER A 245 -39.28 -7.62 -15.94
CA SER A 245 -40.21 -6.50 -16.20
C SER A 245 -40.62 -5.58 -15.02
N LEU A 246 -39.99 -4.38 -14.95
CA LEU A 246 -40.63 -3.05 -14.98
C LEU A 246 -39.57 -1.93 -14.80
N SER A 247 -39.44 -1.07 -15.83
CA SER A 247 -38.99 0.35 -15.83
C SER A 247 -37.89 0.83 -14.85
N PRO A 248 -36.74 1.35 -15.35
CA PRO A 248 -35.66 1.87 -14.51
C PRO A 248 -35.88 3.34 -14.14
N ARG A 249 -36.20 3.61 -12.87
CA ARG A 249 -36.03 4.93 -12.25
C ARG A 249 -35.10 4.81 -11.03
N SER A 250 -33.81 4.60 -11.30
CA SER A 250 -32.77 4.65 -10.26
C SER A 250 -32.35 6.10 -10.03
N HIS A 251 -33.16 6.87 -9.30
CA HIS A 251 -32.84 8.24 -8.89
C HIS A 251 -32.61 8.41 -7.38
N HIS A 252 -32.67 7.34 -6.57
CA HIS A 252 -32.73 7.49 -5.11
C HIS A 252 -31.46 7.13 -4.31
N SER A 253 -30.29 6.98 -4.96
CA SER A 253 -29.03 6.70 -4.23
C SER A 253 -28.09 7.89 -4.08
N ASP A 254 -28.30 8.99 -4.81
CA ASP A 254 -27.45 10.19 -4.69
C ASP A 254 -28.00 11.16 -3.60
N ASP A 255 -29.32 11.18 -3.36
CA ASP A 255 -29.93 12.06 -2.34
C ASP A 255 -29.54 11.65 -0.90
N THR A 256 -29.38 10.35 -0.62
CA THR A 256 -28.98 9.89 0.72
C THR A 256 -27.54 10.25 1.09
N LEU A 257 -26.66 10.46 0.11
CA LEU A 257 -25.30 10.96 0.34
C LEU A 257 -25.25 12.48 0.50
N GLN A 258 -26.16 13.22 -0.16
CA GLN A 258 -26.29 14.66 0.01
C GLN A 258 -27.02 15.03 1.32
N ASP A 259 -28.01 14.26 1.76
CA ASP A 259 -28.71 14.49 3.04
C ASP A 259 -27.84 14.20 4.27
N LEU A 260 -26.90 13.26 4.18
CA LEU A 260 -25.84 13.07 5.18
C LEU A 260 -24.85 14.25 5.22
N ALA A 261 -24.68 14.97 4.11
CA ALA A 261 -23.83 16.16 4.05
C ALA A 261 -24.57 17.45 4.43
N ALA A 262 -25.91 17.49 4.25
CA ALA A 262 -26.75 18.67 4.48
C ALA A 262 -27.25 18.81 5.92
N SER A 263 -27.19 17.75 6.74
CA SER A 263 -27.71 17.74 8.12
C SER A 263 -26.69 18.12 9.21
N SER A 264 -25.60 18.81 8.87
CA SER A 264 -24.63 19.31 9.87
C SER A 264 -24.68 20.83 10.03
N PRO A 265 -25.48 21.38 10.98
CA PRO A 265 -25.37 22.77 11.39
C PRO A 265 -24.25 22.90 12.43
N GLY A 266 -23.01 23.01 11.96
CA GLY A 266 -21.85 23.23 12.83
C GLY A 266 -20.73 23.94 12.10
N LYS A 267 -20.66 25.27 12.24
CA LYS A 267 -19.45 26.05 11.89
C LYS A 267 -18.31 25.56 12.78
N HIS A 268 -17.58 24.54 12.35
CA HIS A 268 -16.36 24.11 13.01
C HIS A 268 -15.29 25.20 12.83
N PHE A 269 -14.83 25.73 13.96
CA PHE A 269 -13.59 26.50 14.05
C PHE A 269 -12.48 25.66 13.40
N ARG A 270 -11.95 26.14 12.27
CA ARG A 270 -10.73 25.59 11.67
C ARG A 270 -9.58 25.94 12.58
N ASP A 271 -9.09 24.98 13.34
CA ASP A 271 -7.73 25.07 13.87
C ASP A 271 -6.79 25.16 12.67
N ASN A 272 -6.26 26.36 12.44
CA ASN A 272 -5.32 26.65 11.38
C ASN A 272 -3.97 26.04 11.76
N VAL A 273 -3.89 24.70 11.74
CA VAL A 273 -2.61 24.02 11.88
C VAL A 273 -1.72 24.47 10.73
N PRO A 274 -0.56 25.09 11.01
CA PRO A 274 0.26 25.68 9.96
C PRO A 274 0.72 24.60 8.97
N ARG A 275 0.79 24.96 7.67
CA ARG A 275 1.07 24.02 6.57
C ARG A 275 2.32 23.16 6.82
N TRP A 276 3.37 23.73 7.43
CA TRP A 276 4.60 23.01 7.76
C TRP A 276 4.40 21.84 8.73
N ARG A 277 3.48 21.94 9.72
CA ARG A 277 3.16 20.85 10.64
C ARG A 277 2.44 19.72 9.93
N ARG A 278 1.57 20.04 8.97
CA ARG A 278 0.90 19.05 8.13
C ARG A 278 1.91 18.30 7.25
N VAL A 279 2.81 19.03 6.59
CA VAL A 279 3.90 18.44 5.80
C VAL A 279 4.80 17.57 6.69
N GLY A 280 5.16 18.04 7.88
CA GLY A 280 5.96 17.28 8.84
C GLY A 280 5.31 15.97 9.26
N ARG A 281 4.00 15.96 9.56
CA ARG A 281 3.26 14.74 9.91
C ARG A 281 3.20 13.74 8.76
N VAL A 282 2.95 14.22 7.54
CA VAL A 282 2.95 13.37 6.33
C VAL A 282 4.34 12.82 6.06
N ALA A 283 5.38 13.66 6.11
CA ALA A 283 6.76 13.25 5.90
C ALA A 283 7.19 12.20 6.92
N PHE A 284 6.88 12.41 8.20
CA PHE A 284 7.15 11.46 9.27
C PHE A 284 6.50 10.10 8.97
N ALA A 285 5.20 10.07 8.68
CA ALA A 285 4.47 8.83 8.40
C ALA A 285 4.97 8.12 7.13
N THR A 286 5.40 8.89 6.13
CA THR A 286 5.98 8.35 4.90
C THR A 286 7.35 7.74 5.15
N VAL A 287 8.25 8.42 5.88
CA VAL A 287 9.59 7.89 6.19
C VAL A 287 9.49 6.66 7.09
N GLU A 288 8.59 6.65 8.07
CA GLU A 288 8.35 5.50 8.95
C GLU A 288 7.92 4.27 8.15
N ARG A 289 7.01 4.42 7.18
CA ARG A 289 6.62 3.32 6.28
C ARG A 289 7.74 2.96 5.29
N ALA A 290 8.54 3.94 4.88
CA ALA A 290 9.69 3.74 3.99
C ALA A 290 10.78 2.86 4.62
N LEU A 291 10.90 2.83 5.96
CA LEU A 291 11.85 1.96 6.66
C LEU A 291 11.66 0.47 6.34
N VAL A 292 10.45 0.02 6.05
CA VAL A 292 10.21 -1.38 5.65
C VAL A 292 10.89 -1.68 4.31
N PHE A 293 10.83 -0.75 3.35
CA PHE A 293 11.51 -0.87 2.06
C PHE A 293 13.03 -0.72 2.21
N PHE A 294 13.51 0.12 3.13
CA PHE A 294 14.94 0.18 3.46
C PHE A 294 15.44 -1.12 4.10
N GLY A 295 14.62 -1.79 4.92
CA GLY A 295 14.90 -3.13 5.42
C GLY A 295 15.07 -4.14 4.29
N TYR A 296 14.17 -4.11 3.30
CA TYR A 296 14.30 -4.91 2.08
C TYR A 296 15.59 -4.60 1.29
N MET A 297 15.93 -3.33 1.11
CA MET A 297 17.20 -2.93 0.49
C MET A 297 18.41 -3.45 1.28
N GLN A 298 18.35 -3.49 2.61
CA GLN A 298 19.39 -4.09 3.44
C GLN A 298 19.51 -5.61 3.24
N VAL A 299 18.40 -6.33 3.08
CA VAL A 299 18.44 -7.77 2.74
C VAL A 299 19.10 -7.99 1.39
N LEU A 300 18.74 -7.22 0.37
CA LEU A 300 19.34 -7.35 -0.97
C LEU A 300 20.84 -7.08 -0.94
N THR A 301 21.27 -5.99 -0.30
CA THR A 301 22.71 -5.65 -0.19
C THR A 301 23.48 -6.63 0.71
N GLY A 302 22.81 -7.21 1.71
CA GLY A 302 23.33 -8.28 2.54
C GLY A 302 23.53 -9.56 1.74
N LEU A 303 22.54 -9.95 0.91
CA LEU A 303 22.64 -11.10 0.01
C LEU A 303 23.82 -10.92 -0.96
N VAL A 304 23.93 -9.76 -1.60
CA VAL A 304 25.06 -9.40 -2.48
C VAL A 304 26.40 -9.52 -1.76
N THR A 305 26.48 -9.00 -0.52
CA THR A 305 27.72 -9.06 0.28
C THR A 305 28.07 -10.50 0.65
N TYR A 306 27.08 -11.31 1.04
CA TYR A 306 27.29 -12.69 1.50
C TYR A 306 27.65 -13.64 0.36
N THR A 307 26.91 -13.58 -0.76
CA THR A 307 27.16 -14.44 -1.92
C THR A 307 28.34 -13.95 -2.77
N GLY A 308 28.73 -12.68 -2.63
CA GLY A 308 29.85 -12.07 -3.35
C GLY A 308 29.55 -11.75 -4.82
N ILE A 309 28.27 -11.72 -5.20
CA ILE A 309 27.84 -11.27 -6.53
C ILE A 309 27.96 -9.73 -6.64
N CYS A 310 27.75 -9.19 -7.84
CA CYS A 310 27.84 -7.79 -8.22
C CYS A 310 29.22 -7.15 -8.00
N ARG A 311 30.32 -7.82 -8.36
CA ARG A 311 31.68 -7.29 -8.23
C ARG A 311 32.24 -6.75 -9.55
N ASP A 312 33.16 -5.79 -9.47
CA ASP A 312 33.89 -5.21 -10.61
C ASP A 312 32.99 -4.85 -11.82
N SER A 313 33.21 -5.49 -12.97
CA SER A 313 32.51 -5.19 -14.22
C SER A 313 31.03 -5.59 -14.20
N TYR A 314 30.60 -6.41 -13.24
CA TYR A 314 29.20 -6.82 -13.09
C TYR A 314 28.34 -5.80 -12.34
N VAL A 315 28.93 -4.82 -11.65
CA VAL A 315 28.21 -3.88 -10.75
C VAL A 315 27.02 -3.22 -11.44
N ASN A 316 27.22 -2.61 -12.62
CA ASN A 316 26.16 -1.84 -13.30
C ASN A 316 25.00 -2.73 -13.78
N VAL A 317 25.33 -3.90 -14.35
CA VAL A 317 24.32 -4.85 -14.84
C VAL A 317 23.55 -5.46 -13.67
N CYS A 318 24.25 -5.83 -12.60
CA CYS A 318 23.66 -6.41 -11.40
C CYS A 318 22.74 -5.41 -10.68
N LEU A 319 23.21 -4.16 -10.53
CA LEU A 319 22.43 -3.07 -9.94
C LEU A 319 21.16 -2.78 -10.75
N ALA A 320 21.23 -2.79 -12.08
CA ALA A 320 20.05 -2.61 -12.92
C ALA A 320 18.98 -3.68 -12.64
N HIS A 321 19.35 -4.95 -12.54
CA HIS A 321 18.43 -6.06 -12.27
C HIS A 321 17.86 -5.99 -10.85
N ILE A 322 18.71 -5.77 -9.85
CA ILE A 322 18.30 -5.72 -8.44
C ILE A 322 17.37 -4.53 -8.17
N ILE A 323 17.69 -3.34 -8.69
CA ILE A 323 16.86 -2.13 -8.49
C ILE A 323 15.56 -2.24 -9.31
N LYS A 324 15.63 -2.54 -10.62
CA LYS A 324 14.43 -2.62 -11.48
C LYS A 324 13.48 -3.70 -10.97
N GLY A 325 14.00 -4.91 -10.73
CA GLY A 325 13.21 -6.01 -10.20
C GLY A 325 12.69 -5.73 -8.79
N GLY A 326 13.48 -5.05 -7.96
CA GLY A 326 13.07 -4.65 -6.60
C GLY A 326 11.93 -3.64 -6.58
N ILE A 327 11.92 -2.69 -7.52
CA ILE A 327 10.81 -1.74 -7.68
C ILE A 327 9.52 -2.49 -8.03
N PHE A 328 9.56 -3.41 -9.00
CA PHE A 328 8.38 -4.20 -9.37
C PHE A 328 7.93 -5.13 -8.24
N TRP A 329 8.86 -5.77 -7.52
CA TRP A 329 8.56 -6.56 -6.33
C TRP A 329 7.82 -5.74 -5.27
N CYS A 330 8.40 -4.61 -4.86
CA CYS A 330 7.81 -3.73 -3.86
C CYS A 330 6.48 -3.14 -4.31
N TYR A 331 6.37 -2.73 -5.58
CA TYR A 331 5.12 -2.21 -6.14
C TYR A 331 4.03 -3.28 -6.14
N GLY A 332 4.33 -4.53 -6.51
CA GLY A 332 3.39 -5.66 -6.42
C GLY A 332 2.88 -5.87 -4.99
N LEU A 333 3.76 -5.85 -3.98
CA LEU A 333 3.37 -5.97 -2.57
C LEU A 333 2.51 -4.78 -2.09
N VAL A 334 2.82 -3.55 -2.51
CA VAL A 334 2.02 -2.37 -2.18
C VAL A 334 0.64 -2.42 -2.83
N THR A 335 0.56 -2.86 -4.09
CA THR A 335 -0.70 -3.06 -4.81
C THR A 335 -1.55 -4.13 -4.14
N PHE A 336 -0.94 -5.23 -3.67
CA PHE A 336 -1.66 -6.22 -2.87
C PHE A 336 -2.12 -5.67 -1.52
N ALA A 337 -1.29 -4.88 -0.83
CA ALA A 337 -1.69 -4.22 0.41
C ALA A 337 -2.86 -3.25 0.20
N ARG A 338 -2.92 -2.55 -0.95
CA ARG A 338 -4.04 -1.70 -1.36
C ARG A 338 -5.31 -2.49 -1.61
N PHE A 339 -5.20 -3.62 -2.30
CA PHE A 339 -6.32 -4.56 -2.49
C PHE A 339 -6.92 -5.01 -1.15
N LEU A 340 -6.09 -5.21 -0.12
CA LEU A 340 -6.55 -5.56 1.23
C LEU A 340 -7.19 -4.41 2.01
N GLY A 341 -7.12 -3.16 1.52
CA GLY A 341 -7.69 -1.98 2.17
C GLY A 341 -6.66 -1.04 2.83
N SER A 342 -5.36 -1.24 2.60
CA SER A 342 -4.37 -0.21 2.97
C SER A 342 -4.61 1.06 2.15
N PHE A 343 -4.46 2.22 2.78
CA PHE A 343 -4.70 3.55 2.17
C PHE A 343 -6.17 3.83 1.78
N ALA A 344 -7.14 3.16 2.43
CA ALA A 344 -8.56 3.43 2.26
C ALA A 344 -8.97 4.85 2.72
N ASP A 345 -8.25 5.41 3.68
CA ASP A 345 -8.41 6.78 4.18
C ASP A 345 -8.19 7.86 3.11
N VAL A 346 -7.36 7.57 2.11
CA VAL A 346 -7.08 8.45 0.97
C VAL A 346 -7.75 8.01 -0.34
N GLY A 347 -8.55 6.94 -0.31
CA GLY A 347 -9.27 6.42 -1.49
C GLY A 347 -8.43 5.57 -2.46
N TRP A 348 -7.26 5.08 -2.03
CA TRP A 348 -6.35 4.32 -2.91
C TRP A 348 -6.69 2.82 -2.98
N SER A 349 -7.61 2.33 -2.14
CA SER A 349 -8.09 0.95 -2.12
C SER A 349 -9.39 0.76 -2.91
N TRP A 350 -9.48 1.39 -4.09
CA TRP A 350 -10.65 1.29 -4.97
C TRP A 350 -11.96 1.70 -4.28
N ASN A 351 -11.91 2.74 -3.45
CA ASN A 351 -13.01 3.22 -2.63
C ASN A 351 -13.16 4.74 -2.71
N VAL A 352 -14.35 5.24 -2.35
CA VAL A 352 -14.56 6.69 -2.19
C VAL A 352 -13.89 7.14 -0.90
N ALA A 353 -13.09 8.21 -0.96
CA ALA A 353 -12.40 8.70 0.22
C ALA A 353 -13.39 9.24 1.27
N PRO A 354 -13.29 8.84 2.55
CA PRO A 354 -14.15 9.35 3.62
C PRO A 354 -13.73 10.76 4.01
N ARG A 355 -14.29 11.79 3.36
CA ARG A 355 -14.00 13.19 3.73
C ARG A 355 -15.28 14.02 3.90
N PRO A 356 -15.46 14.73 5.03
CA PRO A 356 -16.67 15.51 5.32
C PRO A 356 -16.92 16.67 4.35
N ASP A 357 -15.85 17.28 3.83
CA ASP A 357 -15.96 18.57 3.12
C ASP A 357 -16.38 18.47 1.64
N GLY A 358 -16.63 17.27 1.10
CA GLY A 358 -16.90 17.07 -0.34
C GLY A 358 -15.76 17.50 -1.29
N ASN A 359 -14.72 18.16 -0.77
CA ASN A 359 -13.61 18.65 -1.54
C ASN A 359 -12.68 17.48 -1.83
N ASN A 360 -12.88 16.90 -3.01
CA ASN A 360 -12.28 15.65 -3.43
C ASN A 360 -10.75 15.73 -3.64
N SER A 361 -10.04 16.80 -3.21
CA SER A 361 -8.67 17.20 -3.59
C SER A 361 -7.53 16.25 -3.18
N LEU A 362 -7.81 14.97 -3.03
CA LEU A 362 -6.81 13.95 -2.82
C LEU A 362 -6.15 13.59 -4.15
N VAL A 363 -4.84 13.36 -4.07
CA VAL A 363 -4.05 12.89 -5.19
C VAL A 363 -4.43 11.43 -5.45
N SER A 364 -4.82 11.11 -6.68
CA SER A 364 -5.13 9.74 -7.06
C SER A 364 -3.89 8.88 -6.98
N ALA A 365 -4.08 7.60 -6.66
CA ALA A 365 -2.98 6.65 -6.65
C ALA A 365 -2.27 6.58 -8.02
N GLU A 366 -3.04 6.57 -9.10
CA GLU A 366 -2.50 6.51 -10.46
C GLU A 366 -1.66 7.75 -10.81
N PHE A 367 -1.99 8.94 -10.26
CA PHE A 367 -1.13 10.11 -10.41
C PHE A 367 0.24 9.89 -9.76
N VAL A 368 0.29 9.28 -8.57
CA VAL A 368 1.55 8.93 -7.89
C VAL A 368 2.32 7.89 -8.69
N GLU A 369 1.64 6.86 -9.22
CA GLU A 369 2.26 5.84 -10.07
C GLU A 369 2.88 6.46 -11.33
N CYS A 370 2.17 7.36 -12.01
CA CYS A 370 2.70 8.11 -13.15
C CYS A 370 3.87 9.03 -12.77
N LEU A 371 3.83 9.67 -11.60
CA LEU A 371 4.94 10.48 -11.10
C LEU A 371 6.20 9.63 -10.87
N VAL A 372 6.05 8.45 -10.26
CA VAL A 372 7.18 7.51 -10.07
C VAL A 372 7.74 7.09 -11.43
N ILE A 373 6.89 6.72 -12.38
CA ILE A 373 7.29 6.33 -13.74
C ILE A 373 8.03 7.48 -14.44
N PHE A 374 7.52 8.71 -14.33
CA PHE A 374 8.13 9.90 -14.91
C PHE A 374 9.53 10.16 -14.36
N VAL A 375 9.67 10.24 -13.02
CA VAL A 375 10.95 10.49 -12.36
C VAL A 375 11.94 9.37 -12.67
N TYR A 376 11.48 8.13 -12.62
CA TYR A 376 12.30 6.97 -12.94
C TYR A 376 12.78 6.96 -14.39
N GLY A 377 11.92 7.32 -15.36
CA GLY A 377 12.28 7.41 -16.77
C GLY A 377 13.37 8.46 -17.03
N ILE A 378 13.25 9.63 -16.41
CA ILE A 378 14.28 10.69 -16.49
C ILE A 378 15.62 10.17 -15.97
N THR A 379 15.65 9.59 -14.77
CA THR A 379 16.91 9.11 -14.19
C THR A 379 17.53 7.99 -15.01
N ASN A 380 16.72 7.02 -15.49
CA ASN A 380 17.24 5.87 -16.23
C ASN A 380 17.77 6.20 -17.61
N THR A 381 17.25 7.25 -18.26
CA THR A 381 17.75 7.70 -19.57
C THR A 381 19.26 7.97 -19.52
N TRP A 382 19.74 8.48 -18.39
CA TRP A 382 21.16 8.80 -18.18
C TRP A 382 21.95 7.68 -17.52
N MET A 383 21.32 6.87 -16.67
CA MET A 383 22.00 5.78 -15.94
C MET A 383 22.51 4.66 -16.86
N GLU A 384 21.91 4.43 -18.03
CA GLU A 384 22.31 3.34 -18.95
C GLU A 384 23.77 3.48 -19.42
N ARG A 385 24.29 4.71 -19.52
CA ARG A 385 25.68 4.96 -19.96
C ARG A 385 26.66 5.21 -18.82
N PHE A 386 26.25 4.97 -17.57
CA PHE A 386 27.18 5.06 -16.45
C PHE A 386 28.28 4.00 -16.58
N GLY A 387 29.53 4.45 -16.64
CA GLY A 387 30.71 3.59 -16.80
C GLY A 387 31.19 3.43 -18.25
N VAL A 388 30.50 4.01 -19.25
CA VAL A 388 30.94 4.02 -20.64
C VAL A 388 31.77 5.28 -20.92
N ALA A 389 32.89 5.14 -21.64
CA ALA A 389 33.78 6.25 -21.95
C ALA A 389 33.06 7.34 -22.78
N PRO A 390 33.26 8.63 -22.48
CA PRO A 390 32.70 9.72 -23.28
C PRO A 390 33.11 9.62 -24.74
N GLY A 391 32.14 9.67 -25.66
CA GLY A 391 32.38 9.61 -27.11
C GLY A 391 32.33 8.22 -27.74
N SER A 392 32.10 7.14 -26.98
CA SER A 392 31.89 5.82 -27.59
C SER A 392 30.58 5.76 -28.39
N PRO A 393 30.53 4.98 -29.50
CA PRO A 393 29.34 4.83 -30.31
C PRO A 393 28.23 4.10 -29.55
N PHE A 394 26.98 4.45 -29.84
CA PHE A 394 25.81 3.78 -29.27
C PHE A 394 25.64 2.39 -29.86
N THR A 395 25.52 1.40 -28.99
CA THR A 395 25.16 0.03 -29.37
C THR A 395 23.65 -0.11 -29.47
N SER A 396 23.16 -1.07 -30.25
CA SER A 396 21.72 -1.33 -30.38
C SER A 396 21.04 -1.65 -29.04
N LYS A 397 21.77 -2.30 -28.11
CA LYS A 397 21.28 -2.62 -26.76
C LYS A 397 21.07 -1.36 -25.92
N GLU A 398 22.04 -0.45 -25.93
CA GLU A 398 21.93 0.84 -25.23
C GLU A 398 20.77 1.66 -25.80
N ILE A 399 20.60 1.70 -27.13
CA ILE A 399 19.49 2.40 -27.76
C ILE A 399 18.14 1.78 -27.36
N GLN A 400 18.03 0.45 -27.32
CA GLN A 400 16.81 -0.24 -26.86
C GLN A 400 16.48 0.13 -25.41
N HIS A 401 17.46 0.08 -24.49
CA HIS A 401 17.26 0.41 -23.08
C HIS A 401 16.94 1.89 -22.85
N ILE A 402 17.65 2.80 -23.53
CA ILE A 402 17.37 4.25 -23.48
C ILE A 402 15.98 4.53 -24.05
N GLY A 403 15.58 3.87 -25.14
CA GLY A 403 14.24 3.99 -25.72
C GLY A 403 13.13 3.63 -24.74
N ILE A 404 13.31 2.56 -23.96
CA ILE A 404 12.38 2.19 -22.89
C ILE A 404 12.35 3.27 -21.80
N ALA A 405 13.50 3.81 -21.38
CA ALA A 405 13.54 4.89 -20.39
C ALA A 405 12.82 6.18 -20.85
N VAL A 406 12.99 6.54 -22.12
CA VAL A 406 12.29 7.68 -22.75
C VAL A 406 10.78 7.44 -22.81
N MET A 407 10.34 6.21 -23.08
CA MET A 407 8.93 5.83 -22.97
C MET A 407 8.39 6.07 -21.55
N PHE A 408 9.09 5.63 -20.50
CA PHE A 408 8.69 5.89 -19.11
C PHE A 408 8.55 7.40 -18.84
N TRP A 409 9.50 8.18 -19.33
CA TRP A 409 9.48 9.63 -19.17
C TRP A 409 8.20 10.25 -19.75
N PHE A 410 7.93 10.08 -21.05
CA PHE A 410 6.79 10.75 -21.68
C PHE A 410 5.44 10.12 -21.33
N ALA A 411 5.36 8.80 -21.19
CA ALA A 411 4.11 8.13 -20.79
C ALA A 411 3.72 8.51 -19.35
N GLY A 412 4.70 8.63 -18.44
CA GLY A 412 4.47 9.14 -17.08
C GLY A 412 3.94 10.58 -17.09
N LEU A 413 4.52 11.45 -17.93
CA LEU A 413 4.08 12.84 -18.07
C LEU A 413 2.64 12.94 -18.59
N VAL A 414 2.29 12.17 -19.63
CA VAL A 414 0.92 12.12 -20.17
C VAL A 414 -0.06 11.60 -19.13
N GLY A 415 0.31 10.54 -18.39
CA GLY A 415 -0.52 10.00 -17.32
C GLY A 415 -0.79 11.00 -16.19
N MET A 416 0.24 11.74 -15.75
CA MET A 416 0.05 12.84 -14.79
C MET A 416 -0.86 13.94 -15.35
N GLY A 417 -0.75 14.21 -16.65
CA GLY A 417 -1.58 15.20 -17.35
C GLY A 417 -3.08 14.89 -17.26
N ILE A 418 -3.48 13.65 -17.52
CA ILE A 418 -4.88 13.19 -17.52
C ILE A 418 -5.49 13.20 -16.10
N GLU A 419 -4.66 12.88 -15.10
CA GLU A 419 -5.06 12.89 -13.70
C GLU A 419 -5.10 14.31 -13.08
N SER A 420 -4.47 15.28 -13.73
CA SER A 420 -4.44 16.67 -13.25
C SER A 420 -5.78 17.38 -13.45
N ARG A 421 -6.33 17.92 -12.35
CA ARG A 421 -7.55 18.74 -12.39
C ARG A 421 -7.41 19.97 -13.24
N ARG A 422 -6.28 20.67 -13.15
CA ARG A 422 -6.07 21.91 -13.92
C ARG A 422 -6.16 21.65 -15.41
N ILE A 423 -5.52 20.58 -15.88
CA ILE A 423 -5.56 20.19 -17.29
C ILE A 423 -6.97 19.77 -17.68
N ARG A 424 -7.66 19.01 -16.81
CA ARG A 424 -9.07 18.67 -17.01
C ARG A 424 -9.98 19.89 -17.11
N ASP A 425 -9.82 20.86 -16.22
CA ASP A 425 -10.58 22.11 -16.18
C ASP A 425 -10.30 22.94 -17.43
N TRP A 426 -9.04 22.99 -17.89
CA TRP A 426 -8.66 23.63 -19.15
C TRP A 426 -9.29 22.95 -20.36
N MET A 427 -9.38 21.62 -20.37
CA MET A 427 -10.02 20.86 -21.44
C MET A 427 -11.55 20.99 -21.42
N SER A 428 -12.17 21.15 -20.25
CA SER A 428 -13.62 21.35 -20.13
C SER A 428 -14.05 22.81 -20.33
N ALA A 429 -13.13 23.78 -20.17
CA ALA A 429 -13.45 25.20 -20.25
C ALA A 429 -14.19 25.64 -21.53
N PRO A 430 -13.82 25.18 -22.75
CA PRO A 430 -14.55 25.54 -23.97
C PRO A 430 -16.00 25.04 -23.96
N VAL A 431 -16.22 23.83 -23.46
CA VAL A 431 -17.56 23.21 -23.36
C VAL A 431 -18.41 23.91 -22.30
N SER A 432 -17.82 24.21 -21.15
CA SER A 432 -18.48 24.98 -20.09
C SER A 432 -18.83 26.40 -20.56
N ALA A 433 -17.95 27.05 -21.33
CA ALA A 433 -18.21 28.36 -21.91
C ALA A 433 -19.38 28.30 -22.91
N ALA A 434 -19.39 27.33 -23.83
CA ALA A 434 -20.50 27.12 -24.77
C ALA A 434 -21.83 26.80 -24.07
N TYR A 435 -21.80 26.00 -23.00
CA TYR A 435 -22.98 25.66 -22.21
C TYR A 435 -23.58 26.89 -21.50
N SER A 436 -22.72 27.72 -20.90
CA SER A 436 -23.13 28.94 -20.19
C SER A 436 -23.77 29.99 -21.11
N GLN A 437 -23.46 29.98 -22.40
CA GLN A 437 -24.07 30.89 -23.37
C GLN A 437 -25.48 30.47 -23.79
N HIS A 438 -25.80 29.18 -23.77
CA HIS A 438 -27.08 28.65 -24.23
C HIS A 438 -28.09 28.29 -23.13
N SER A 439 -27.64 28.16 -21.88
CA SER A 439 -28.51 27.75 -20.76
C SER A 439 -28.76 28.91 -19.80
N SER A 440 -30.01 29.38 -19.73
CA SER A 440 -30.47 30.40 -18.76
C SER A 440 -30.77 29.83 -17.37
N LEU A 441 -30.67 28.50 -17.19
CA LEU A 441 -30.83 27.83 -15.90
C LEU A 441 -29.49 27.72 -15.17
N SER A 442 -29.49 28.08 -13.89
CA SER A 442 -28.35 28.05 -12.95
C SER A 442 -27.89 26.65 -12.53
N THR A 443 -28.22 25.61 -13.30
CA THR A 443 -27.83 24.23 -12.99
C THR A 443 -26.41 23.99 -13.50
N SER A 444 -25.43 24.00 -12.59
CA SER A 444 -24.06 23.59 -12.94
C SER A 444 -24.07 22.13 -13.42
N PRO A 445 -23.51 21.81 -14.60
CA PRO A 445 -23.49 20.44 -15.09
C PRO A 445 -22.74 19.53 -14.12
N SER A 446 -23.40 18.46 -13.65
CA SER A 446 -22.77 17.47 -12.79
C SER A 446 -21.66 16.72 -13.54
N PRO A 447 -20.48 16.49 -12.93
CA PRO A 447 -19.44 15.71 -13.58
C PRO A 447 -19.91 14.27 -13.86
N PRO A 448 -19.41 13.64 -14.93
CA PRO A 448 -19.76 12.26 -15.24
C PRO A 448 -19.32 11.32 -14.12
N SER A 449 -20.03 10.20 -13.95
CA SER A 449 -19.75 9.17 -12.94
C SER A 449 -18.33 8.59 -13.04
N SER A 450 -17.73 8.61 -14.24
CA SER A 450 -16.34 8.21 -14.48
C SER A 450 -15.31 9.10 -13.77
N TYR A 451 -15.68 10.28 -13.29
CA TYR A 451 -14.77 11.16 -12.55
C TYR A 451 -14.67 10.79 -11.06
N ARG A 452 -15.49 9.83 -10.60
CA ARG A 452 -15.47 9.33 -9.21
C ARG A 452 -14.24 8.44 -8.93
N ALA A 453 -13.65 7.83 -9.95
CA ALA A 453 -12.44 7.01 -9.85
C ALA A 453 -11.42 7.39 -10.92
N SER A 454 -10.15 7.02 -10.69
CA SER A 454 -9.09 7.18 -11.67
C SER A 454 -8.95 5.91 -12.51
N PHE A 455 -8.81 6.07 -13.83
CA PHE A 455 -8.77 4.98 -14.82
C PHE A 455 -7.57 5.12 -15.75
N ASN A 456 -6.43 5.53 -15.21
CA ASN A 456 -5.27 5.85 -16.01
C ASN A 456 -4.57 4.56 -16.50
N PRO A 457 -4.54 4.28 -17.82
CA PRO A 457 -3.97 3.04 -18.35
C PRO A 457 -2.44 3.11 -18.53
N PHE A 458 -1.82 4.29 -18.41
CA PHE A 458 -0.41 4.50 -18.73
C PHE A 458 0.56 3.73 -17.83
N PRO A 459 0.34 3.60 -16.50
CA PRO A 459 1.20 2.76 -15.66
C PRO A 459 1.24 1.30 -16.12
N ALA A 460 0.08 0.72 -16.40
CA ALA A 460 -0.04 -0.64 -16.92
C ALA A 460 0.60 -0.79 -18.31
N LEU A 461 0.39 0.19 -19.19
CA LEU A 461 0.97 0.19 -20.54
C LEU A 461 2.50 0.18 -20.51
N VAL A 462 3.10 1.07 -19.73
CA VAL A 462 4.55 1.20 -19.64
C VAL A 462 5.20 -0.09 -19.14
N ILE A 463 4.63 -0.70 -18.10
CA ILE A 463 5.13 -1.96 -17.53
C ILE A 463 4.91 -3.12 -18.50
N GLY A 464 3.73 -3.21 -19.13
CA GLY A 464 3.39 -4.27 -20.08
C GLY A 464 4.25 -4.25 -21.34
N VAL A 465 4.43 -3.08 -21.95
CA VAL A 465 5.31 -2.91 -23.12
C VAL A 465 6.75 -3.24 -22.77
N THR A 466 7.21 -2.87 -21.56
CA THR A 466 8.54 -3.27 -21.08
C THR A 466 8.67 -4.78 -20.96
N GLY A 467 7.68 -5.45 -20.36
CA GLY A 467 7.65 -6.90 -20.27
C GLY A 467 7.72 -7.58 -21.64
N ALA A 468 6.89 -7.13 -22.58
CA ALA A 468 6.89 -7.64 -23.94
C ALA A 468 8.22 -7.39 -24.68
N ALA A 469 8.75 -6.17 -24.64
CA ALA A 469 10.03 -5.84 -25.29
C ALA A 469 11.20 -6.66 -24.72
N MET A 470 11.22 -6.87 -23.41
CA MET A 470 12.30 -7.59 -22.74
C MET A 470 12.18 -9.11 -22.84
N SER A 471 10.98 -9.65 -23.04
CA SER A 471 10.79 -11.07 -23.41
C SER A 471 11.40 -11.40 -24.78
N ALA A 472 11.54 -10.41 -25.67
CA ALA A 472 12.20 -10.54 -26.97
C ALA A 472 13.67 -10.13 -26.95
N HIS A 473 14.24 -9.82 -25.78
CA HIS A 473 15.61 -9.32 -25.66
C HIS A 473 16.64 -10.46 -25.71
N ALA A 474 17.53 -10.40 -26.69
CA ALA A 474 18.59 -11.41 -26.89
C ALA A 474 19.62 -11.38 -25.75
N GLN A 475 20.05 -12.57 -25.30
CA GLN A 475 21.08 -12.76 -24.27
C GLN A 475 22.19 -13.69 -24.77
N ALA A 476 23.31 -13.73 -24.04
CA ALA A 476 24.45 -14.57 -24.39
C ALA A 476 24.14 -16.08 -24.25
N TYR A 477 23.33 -16.47 -23.26
CA TYR A 477 22.99 -17.86 -22.97
C TYR A 477 21.50 -18.14 -23.19
N VAL A 478 21.17 -19.34 -23.67
CA VAL A 478 19.78 -19.80 -23.86
C VAL A 478 18.99 -19.73 -22.55
N PHE A 479 19.60 -20.20 -21.46
CA PHE A 479 19.00 -20.16 -20.12
C PHE A 479 18.68 -18.72 -19.67
N GLN A 480 19.56 -17.76 -19.97
CA GLN A 480 19.33 -16.35 -19.64
C GLN A 480 18.17 -15.76 -20.45
N MET A 481 18.04 -16.13 -21.73
CA MET A 481 16.89 -15.73 -22.55
C MET A 481 15.58 -16.33 -22.02
N GLN A 482 15.58 -17.61 -21.64
CA GLN A 482 14.42 -18.29 -21.06
C GLN A 482 13.91 -17.58 -19.80
N ILE A 483 14.81 -17.16 -18.89
CA ILE A 483 14.42 -16.37 -17.72
C ILE A 483 13.89 -14.98 -18.14
N HIS A 484 14.46 -14.35 -19.17
CA HIS A 484 13.97 -13.05 -19.68
C HIS A 484 12.56 -13.13 -20.28
N VAL A 485 12.29 -14.18 -21.05
CA VAL A 485 10.94 -14.49 -21.53
C VAL A 485 10.00 -14.68 -20.36
N LEU A 486 10.42 -15.43 -19.33
CA LEU A 486 9.59 -15.72 -18.17
C LEU A 486 9.18 -14.45 -17.42
N TRP A 487 10.14 -13.61 -16.97
CA TRP A 487 9.78 -12.41 -16.22
C TRP A 487 9.07 -11.37 -17.11
N GLY A 488 9.43 -11.28 -18.39
CA GLY A 488 8.76 -10.39 -19.35
C GLY A 488 7.28 -10.74 -19.52
N ASN A 489 6.97 -12.03 -19.64
CA ASN A 489 5.60 -12.53 -19.72
C ASN A 489 4.79 -12.28 -18.43
N LEU A 490 5.42 -12.41 -17.24
CA LEU A 490 4.77 -12.10 -15.97
C LEU A 490 4.40 -10.60 -15.88
N LEU A 491 5.29 -9.69 -16.31
CA LEU A 491 4.98 -8.25 -16.35
C LEU A 491 3.92 -7.90 -17.40
N ALA A 492 3.91 -8.57 -18.56
CA ALA A 492 2.86 -8.42 -19.55
C ALA A 492 1.50 -8.89 -19.03
N ALA A 493 1.46 -10.01 -18.30
CA ALA A 493 0.25 -10.52 -17.65
C ALA A 493 -0.30 -9.53 -16.61
N PHE A 494 0.57 -8.89 -15.82
CA PHE A 494 0.17 -7.80 -14.92
C PHE A 494 -0.57 -6.68 -15.67
N ALA A 495 -0.03 -6.20 -16.80
CA ALA A 495 -0.64 -5.10 -17.54
C ALA A 495 -2.04 -5.47 -18.05
N ILE A 496 -2.22 -6.68 -18.58
CA ILE A 496 -3.52 -7.18 -19.05
C ILE A 496 -4.52 -7.22 -17.89
N LEU A 497 -4.14 -7.79 -16.74
CA LEU A 497 -5.02 -7.88 -15.57
C LEU A 497 -5.35 -6.51 -14.96
N ARG A 498 -4.41 -5.56 -15.02
CA ARG A 498 -4.64 -4.18 -14.57
C ARG A 498 -5.59 -3.44 -15.51
N TRP A 499 -5.49 -3.63 -16.83
CA TRP A 499 -6.49 -3.11 -17.77
C TRP A 499 -7.87 -3.72 -17.56
N LEU A 500 -7.95 -5.03 -17.30
CA LEU A 500 -9.23 -5.66 -16.93
C LEU A 500 -9.80 -5.09 -15.64
N THR A 501 -8.96 -4.76 -14.66
CA THR A 501 -9.38 -4.08 -13.43
C THR A 501 -10.00 -2.71 -13.75
N TYR A 502 -9.33 -1.89 -14.57
CA TYR A 502 -9.91 -0.60 -14.98
C TYR A 502 -11.21 -0.79 -15.75
N PHE A 503 -11.30 -1.77 -16.64
CA PHE A 503 -12.51 -2.06 -17.40
C PHE A 503 -13.71 -2.42 -16.48
N PHE A 504 -13.51 -3.32 -15.51
CA PHE A 504 -14.58 -3.70 -14.58
C PHE A 504 -14.97 -2.56 -13.64
N VAL A 505 -14.00 -1.79 -13.13
CA VAL A 505 -14.29 -0.63 -12.27
C VAL A 505 -14.93 0.51 -13.08
N TRP A 506 -14.64 0.61 -14.38
CA TRP A 506 -15.30 1.56 -15.27
C TRP A 506 -16.77 1.19 -15.51
N LEU A 507 -17.08 -0.11 -15.66
CA LEU A 507 -18.47 -0.59 -15.73
C LEU A 507 -19.24 -0.38 -14.41
N GLY A 508 -18.56 -0.50 -13.27
CA GLY A 508 -19.15 -0.34 -11.94
C GLY A 508 -18.28 0.53 -11.03
N PRO A 509 -18.35 1.87 -11.13
CA PRO A 509 -17.50 2.75 -10.33
C PRO A 509 -17.80 2.61 -8.83
N PRO A 510 -16.79 2.81 -7.97
CA PRO A 510 -16.93 2.64 -6.53
C PRO A 510 -17.96 3.64 -5.97
N LYS A 511 -18.93 3.12 -5.22
CA LYS A 511 -19.99 3.92 -4.58
C LYS A 511 -19.83 4.04 -3.07
N SER A 512 -19.07 3.13 -2.45
CA SER A 512 -18.91 3.04 -1.00
C SER A 512 -17.55 3.55 -0.56
N VAL A 513 -17.48 3.94 0.72
CA VAL A 513 -16.25 4.23 1.45
C VAL A 513 -15.45 2.96 1.74
N MET A 514 -16.11 1.79 1.75
CA MET A 514 -15.44 0.51 1.99
C MET A 514 -14.52 0.11 0.82
N PRO A 515 -13.36 -0.51 1.09
CA PRO A 515 -12.43 -0.98 0.05
C PRO A 515 -13.10 -1.91 -0.97
N GLY A 516 -12.92 -1.59 -2.25
CA GLY A 516 -13.26 -2.49 -3.35
C GLY A 516 -12.24 -3.61 -3.47
N ARG A 517 -12.69 -4.82 -3.79
CA ARG A 517 -11.81 -6.01 -3.95
C ARG A 517 -11.94 -6.62 -5.35
N PRO A 518 -11.51 -5.92 -6.41
CA PRO A 518 -11.52 -6.49 -7.75
C PRO A 518 -10.59 -7.71 -7.83
N PRO A 519 -11.06 -8.90 -8.24
CA PRO A 519 -10.25 -10.12 -8.24
C PRO A 519 -9.06 -10.04 -9.21
N THR A 520 -9.22 -9.31 -10.31
CA THR A 520 -8.15 -9.07 -11.30
C THR A 520 -6.97 -8.29 -10.72
N GLU A 521 -7.20 -7.43 -9.73
CA GLU A 521 -6.15 -6.66 -9.05
C GLU A 521 -5.27 -7.55 -8.16
N ALA A 522 -5.87 -8.52 -7.47
CA ALA A 522 -5.12 -9.48 -6.67
C ALA A 522 -4.16 -10.28 -7.57
N LEU A 523 -4.65 -10.77 -8.71
CA LEU A 523 -3.82 -11.47 -9.69
C LEU A 523 -2.76 -10.53 -10.29
N ALA A 524 -3.14 -9.30 -10.68
CA ALA A 524 -2.19 -8.32 -11.21
C ALA A 524 -1.03 -8.10 -10.23
N SER A 525 -1.34 -7.86 -8.95
CA SER A 525 -0.33 -7.67 -7.92
C SER A 525 0.63 -8.87 -7.78
N PHE A 526 0.11 -10.10 -7.90
CA PHE A 526 0.90 -11.33 -7.85
C PHE A 526 1.86 -11.44 -9.04
N PHE A 527 1.37 -11.23 -10.26
CA PHE A 527 2.20 -11.31 -11.47
C PHE A 527 3.29 -10.23 -11.49
N LEU A 528 2.97 -9.02 -11.01
CA LEU A 528 3.93 -7.94 -10.87
C LEU A 528 5.03 -8.25 -9.84
N ALA A 529 4.64 -8.75 -8.66
CA ALA A 529 5.59 -9.14 -7.63
C ALA A 529 6.48 -10.30 -8.12
N CYS A 530 5.88 -11.39 -8.60
CA CYS A 530 6.59 -12.55 -9.09
C CYS A 530 7.53 -12.20 -10.27
N GLY A 531 7.06 -11.38 -11.22
CA GLY A 531 7.88 -10.87 -12.32
C GLY A 531 9.04 -10.01 -11.84
N GLY A 532 8.82 -9.15 -10.85
CA GLY A 532 9.87 -8.34 -10.23
C GLY A 532 10.96 -9.19 -9.56
N LEU A 533 10.58 -10.18 -8.77
CA LEU A 533 11.53 -11.11 -8.14
C LEU A 533 12.27 -11.95 -9.19
N MET A 534 11.57 -12.42 -10.22
CA MET A 534 12.21 -13.16 -11.31
C MET A 534 13.24 -12.31 -12.07
N PHE A 535 12.97 -11.03 -12.25
CA PHE A 535 13.92 -10.09 -12.83
C PHE A 535 15.16 -9.90 -11.91
N GLN A 536 15.01 -9.92 -10.59
CA GLN A 536 16.17 -9.90 -9.69
C GLN A 536 17.02 -11.17 -9.79
N MET A 537 16.40 -12.34 -9.99
CA MET A 537 17.12 -13.60 -10.16
C MET A 537 17.75 -13.74 -11.55
N SER A 538 17.40 -12.91 -12.53
CA SER A 538 17.92 -12.98 -13.90
C SER A 538 19.27 -12.30 -14.11
N THR A 539 20.06 -12.10 -13.05
CA THR A 539 21.42 -11.55 -13.19
C THR A 539 22.34 -12.53 -13.91
N GLU A 540 23.33 -11.99 -14.61
CA GLU A 540 24.31 -12.78 -15.34
C GLU A 540 25.10 -13.72 -14.40
N GLU A 541 25.50 -13.24 -13.22
CA GLU A 541 26.24 -14.06 -12.25
C GLU A 541 25.40 -15.18 -11.65
N ILE A 542 24.11 -14.96 -11.36
CA ILE A 542 23.22 -16.05 -10.91
C ILE A 542 23.04 -17.08 -12.03
N THR A 543 22.92 -16.62 -13.27
CA THR A 543 22.81 -17.50 -14.45
C THR A 543 24.07 -18.36 -14.60
N ILE A 544 25.26 -17.74 -14.54
CA ILE A 544 26.55 -18.44 -14.61
C ILE A 544 26.70 -19.42 -13.45
N ALA A 545 26.36 -19.02 -12.22
CA ALA A 545 26.43 -19.89 -11.05
C ALA A 545 25.48 -21.10 -11.16
N ALA A 546 24.27 -20.89 -11.67
CA ALA A 546 23.30 -21.97 -11.90
C ALA A 546 23.81 -22.94 -12.98
N MET A 547 24.38 -22.44 -14.08
CA MET A 547 24.98 -23.26 -15.12
C MET A 547 26.19 -24.05 -14.62
N ARG A 548 27.09 -23.43 -13.84
CA ARG A 548 28.27 -24.11 -13.23
C ARG A 548 27.88 -25.27 -12.32
N ARG A 549 26.75 -25.15 -11.62
CA ARG A 549 26.25 -26.17 -10.69
C ARG A 549 25.31 -27.19 -11.35
N GLY A 550 25.05 -27.08 -12.66
CA GLY A 550 24.10 -27.95 -13.36
C GLY A 550 22.64 -27.76 -12.93
N HIS A 551 22.30 -26.58 -12.38
CA HIS A 551 20.95 -26.22 -11.91
C HIS A 551 20.29 -25.14 -12.78
N ALA A 552 20.64 -25.09 -14.07
CA ALA A 552 20.07 -24.16 -15.05
C ALA A 552 18.69 -24.63 -15.54
N ASP A 553 17.73 -24.73 -14.62
CA ASP A 553 16.34 -25.11 -14.90
C ASP A 553 15.38 -23.93 -14.67
N GLN A 554 14.66 -23.51 -15.72
CA GLN A 554 13.69 -22.41 -15.66
C GLN A 554 12.55 -22.72 -14.67
N MET A 555 12.10 -23.97 -14.59
CA MET A 555 10.97 -24.36 -13.75
C MET A 555 11.31 -24.23 -12.26
N MET A 556 12.52 -24.64 -11.87
CA MET A 556 13.03 -24.44 -10.51
C MET A 556 12.96 -22.96 -10.09
N PHE A 557 13.49 -22.05 -10.93
CA PHE A 557 13.49 -20.62 -10.62
C PHE A 557 12.07 -20.03 -10.52
N LEU A 558 11.17 -20.43 -11.42
CA LEU A 558 9.77 -20.03 -11.37
C LEU A 558 9.08 -20.50 -10.08
N ASN A 559 9.26 -21.76 -9.70
CA ASN A 559 8.63 -22.32 -8.50
C ASN A 559 9.14 -21.63 -7.22
N VAL A 560 10.44 -21.33 -7.15
CA VAL A 560 11.01 -20.56 -6.04
C VAL A 560 10.42 -19.15 -5.99
N ALA A 561 10.31 -18.47 -7.14
CA ALA A 561 9.71 -17.14 -7.22
C ALA A 561 8.25 -17.13 -6.77
N VAL A 562 7.46 -18.08 -7.26
CA VAL A 562 6.04 -18.23 -6.92
C VAL A 562 5.88 -18.52 -5.43
N ALA A 563 6.64 -19.48 -4.88
CA ALA A 563 6.58 -19.84 -3.47
C ALA A 563 6.91 -18.64 -2.56
N PHE A 564 7.99 -17.90 -2.88
CA PHE A 564 8.37 -16.73 -2.11
C PHE A 564 7.37 -15.57 -2.26
N THR A 565 6.79 -15.39 -3.44
CA THR A 565 5.71 -14.41 -3.67
C THR A 565 4.47 -14.73 -2.82
N CYS A 566 4.04 -15.99 -2.81
CA CYS A 566 2.92 -16.45 -1.97
C CYS A 566 3.22 -16.24 -0.48
N PHE A 567 4.43 -16.58 -0.03
CA PHE A 567 4.86 -16.32 1.36
C PHE A 567 4.80 -14.82 1.71
N ALA A 568 5.32 -13.96 0.82
CA ALA A 568 5.26 -12.51 1.02
C ALA A 568 3.83 -11.97 1.03
N PHE A 569 2.91 -12.57 0.27
CA PHE A 569 1.49 -12.19 0.27
C PHE A 569 0.82 -12.60 1.59
N CYS A 570 1.09 -13.80 2.10
CA CYS A 570 0.65 -14.21 3.43
C CYS A 570 1.18 -13.27 4.51
N TRP A 571 2.44 -12.85 4.40
CA TRP A 571 3.06 -11.87 5.28
C TRP A 571 2.31 -10.52 5.25
N VAL A 572 2.08 -9.95 4.06
CA VAL A 572 1.35 -8.68 3.89
C VAL A 572 -0.08 -8.78 4.42
N LEU A 573 -0.76 -9.90 4.15
CA LEU A 573 -2.09 -10.19 4.68
C LEU A 573 -2.08 -10.18 6.22
N GLY A 574 -1.11 -10.85 6.84
CA GLY A 574 -0.94 -10.87 8.29
C GLY A 574 -0.77 -9.48 8.88
N VAL A 575 0.08 -8.64 8.28
CA VAL A 575 0.32 -7.27 8.75
C VAL A 575 -0.93 -6.40 8.64
N VAL A 576 -1.63 -6.43 7.48
CA VAL A 576 -2.84 -5.62 7.27
C VAL A 576 -3.99 -6.12 8.15
N ALA A 577 -4.16 -7.43 8.28
CA ALA A 577 -5.17 -8.03 9.14
C ALA A 577 -4.92 -7.70 10.63
N PHE A 578 -3.66 -7.75 11.09
CA PHE A 578 -3.30 -7.36 12.45
C PHE A 578 -3.66 -5.91 12.74
N LYS A 579 -3.34 -4.99 11.82
CA LYS A 579 -3.77 -3.58 11.93
C LYS A 579 -5.30 -3.45 12.00
N GLY A 580 -6.03 -4.12 11.09
CA GLY A 580 -7.49 -4.10 11.07
C GLY A 580 -8.12 -4.64 12.36
N TRP A 581 -7.56 -5.72 12.91
CA TRP A 581 -7.99 -6.32 14.16
C TRP A 581 -7.80 -5.39 15.35
N LEU A 582 -6.65 -4.70 15.45
CA LEU A 582 -6.39 -3.71 16.50
C LEU A 582 -7.42 -2.57 16.47
N MET A 583 -7.72 -2.06 15.27
CA MET A 583 -8.72 -1.00 15.09
C MET A 583 -10.13 -1.44 15.49
N ALA A 584 -10.54 -2.65 15.08
CA ALA A 584 -11.84 -3.20 15.42
C ALA A 584 -12.01 -3.35 16.94
N ARG A 585 -10.95 -3.75 17.67
CA ARG A 585 -11.00 -3.84 19.14
C ARG A 585 -11.04 -2.48 19.82
N ALA A 586 -10.31 -1.50 19.30
CA ALA A 586 -10.32 -0.14 19.82
C ALA A 586 -11.73 0.46 19.75
N VAL A 587 -12.43 0.30 18.62
CA VAL A 587 -13.82 0.78 18.44
C VAL A 587 -14.79 0.11 19.42
N ARG A 588 -14.70 -1.22 19.57
CA ARG A 588 -15.55 -1.98 20.50
C ARG A 588 -15.36 -1.53 21.96
N SER A 589 -14.12 -1.28 22.38
CA SER A 589 -13.82 -0.83 23.74
C SER A 589 -14.34 0.57 24.05
N THR A 590 -14.44 1.45 23.05
CA THR A 590 -15.00 2.79 23.21
C THR A 590 -16.52 2.72 23.34
N SER A 591 -17.18 1.94 22.49
CA SER A 591 -18.64 1.74 22.54
C SER A 591 -19.12 1.15 23.87
N SER A 592 -18.37 0.21 24.45
CA SER A 592 -18.70 -0.35 25.78
C SER A 592 -18.51 0.61 26.95
N ARG A 593 -17.72 1.68 26.78
CA ARG A 593 -17.51 2.73 27.82
C ARG A 593 -18.52 3.86 27.73
N THR A 594 -19.20 4.02 26.60
CA THR A 594 -20.24 5.03 26.41
C THR A 594 -21.62 4.50 26.81
N SER A 595 -21.80 3.17 26.86
CA SER A 595 -23.05 2.51 27.28
C SER A 595 -23.10 2.14 28.77
N SER A 596 -22.09 2.51 29.55
CA SER A 596 -21.96 2.31 31.01
C SER A 596 -21.82 3.65 31.71
#